data_AF-A0A2G1YE00-F1
#
_entry.id   AF-A0A2G1YE00-F1
#
_cell.length_a   1.000
_cell.length_b   1.000
_cell.length_c   1.000
_cell.angle_alpha   90.00
_cell.angle_beta   90.00
_cell.angle_gamma   90.00
#
_symmetry.space_group_name_H-M   'P 1'
#
loop_
_entity.id
_entity.type
_entity.pdbx_description
1 polymer ?
#
loop_
_entity_poly.entity_id
_entity_poly.type
_entity_poly.pdbx_seq_one_letter_code
_entity_poly.pdbx_strand_id
1 'polypeptide(L)' 'MLKEPLYTHKVPDKIRAGELRRFVYVVPKFSLSRDRRLIIDLSEARGERELQLKINPRFINYPN' A
#
# COMPACT_ATOMS: atom_id res chain seq x y z
N MET A 1 -4.39 -13.26 3.01
CA MET A 1 -3.19 -13.67 2.25
C MET A 1 -2.47 -12.43 1.76
N LEU A 2 -1.22 -12.23 2.16
CA LEU A 2 -0.35 -11.22 1.57
C LEU A 2 -0.03 -11.70 0.15
N LYS A 3 -0.39 -10.95 -0.89
CA LYS A 3 -0.01 -11.30 -2.27
C LYS A 3 1.40 -10.77 -2.53
N GLU A 4 2.27 -11.60 -3.08
CA GLU A 4 3.56 -11.14 -3.57
C GLU A 4 3.37 -10.07 -4.66
N PRO A 5 4.24 -9.05 -4.72
CA PRO A 5 4.12 -8.00 -5.71
C PRO A 5 4.49 -8.54 -7.08
N LEU A 6 3.70 -8.15 -8.09
CA LEU A 6 4.08 -8.34 -9.49
C LEU A 6 5.21 -7.38 -9.89
N TYR A 7 5.27 -6.21 -9.26
CA TYR A 7 6.30 -5.21 -9.51
C TYR A 7 6.47 -4.28 -8.31
N THR A 8 7.71 -3.88 -8.06
CA THR A 8 8.05 -2.88 -7.05
C THR A 8 9.02 -1.86 -7.62
N HIS A 9 8.85 -0.60 -7.24
CA HIS A 9 9.79 0.48 -7.61
C HIS A 9 10.20 1.26 -6.37
N LYS A 10 11.51 1.35 -6.10
CA LYS A 10 12.11 2.16 -5.04
C LYS A 10 11.49 1.92 -3.65
N VAL A 11 11.07 0.68 -3.36
CA VAL A 11 10.60 0.31 -2.02
C VAL A 11 11.79 0.48 -1.06
N PRO A 12 11.66 1.33 -0.03
CA PRO A 12 12.77 1.61 0.86
C PRO A 12 12.95 0.48 1.87
N ASP A 13 14.20 0.08 2.12
CA ASP A 13 14.53 -0.83 3.22
C ASP A 13 14.48 -0.12 4.59
N LYS A 14 14.61 1.22 4.59
CA LYS A 14 14.54 2.08 5.78
C LYS A 14 14.10 3.50 5.42
N ILE A 15 13.29 4.12 6.28
CA ILE A 15 12.90 5.54 6.19
C ILE A 15 13.41 6.26 7.44
N ARG A 16 14.33 7.23 7.27
CA ARG A 16 14.90 8.00 8.38
C ARG A 16 13.95 9.09 8.87
N ALA A 17 14.16 9.59 10.09
CA ALA A 17 13.38 10.71 10.60
C ALA A 17 13.57 11.95 9.72
N GLY A 18 12.46 12.63 9.40
CA GLY A 18 12.44 13.81 8.51
C GLY A 18 12.56 13.48 7.01
N GLU A 19 12.68 12.20 6.65
CA GLU A 19 12.84 11.77 5.26
C GLU A 19 11.48 11.49 4.60
N LEU A 20 11.30 11.97 3.37
CA LEU A 20 10.15 11.63 2.54
C LEU A 20 10.58 10.71 1.39
N ARG A 21 9.97 9.51 1.34
CA ARG A 21 10.20 8.53 0.28
C ARG A 21 8.91 8.25 -0.48
N ARG A 22 9.04 8.04 -1.79
CA ARG A 22 7.95 7.60 -2.68
C ARG A 22 8.36 6.29 -3.32
N PHE A 23 7.46 5.32 -3.31
CA PHE A 23 7.65 3.99 -3.87
C PHE A 23 6.38 3.53 -4.57
N VAL A 24 6.49 2.49 -5.40
CA VAL A 24 5.37 1.84 -6.07
C VAL A 24 5.37 0.36 -5.71
N TYR A 25 4.18 -0.17 -5.42
CA TYR A 25 3.96 -1.58 -5.12
C TYR A 25 2.74 -2.06 -5.93
N VAL A 26 2.95 -3.00 -6.85
CA VAL A 26 1.92 -3.52 -7.77
C VAL A 26 1.58 -4.93 -7.36
N VAL A 27 0.31 -5.20 -7.10
CA VAL A 27 -0.21 -6.53 -6.74
C VAL A 27 -1.08 -7.10 -7.87
N PRO A 28 -1.29 -8.43 -7.92
CA PRO A 28 -2.23 -9.02 -8.86
C PRO A 28 -3.61 -8.38 -8.77
N LYS A 29 -4.23 -8.09 -9.94
CA LYS A 29 -5.58 -7.51 -10.00
C LYS A 29 -6.56 -8.34 -9.17
N PHE A 30 -7.42 -7.66 -8.44
CA PHE A 30 -8.51 -8.26 -7.67
C PHE A 30 -9.77 -7.41 -7.81
N SER A 31 -10.93 -8.01 -7.58
CA SER A 31 -12.20 -7.31 -7.60
C SER A 31 -12.39 -6.48 -6.34
N LEU A 32 -12.72 -5.20 -6.50
CA LEU A 32 -13.08 -4.30 -5.41
C LEU A 32 -14.47 -3.72 -5.70
N SER A 33 -15.42 -4.01 -4.84
CA SER A 33 -16.78 -3.47 -4.93
C SER A 33 -16.85 -2.04 -4.36
N ARG A 34 -17.79 -1.23 -4.86
CA ARG A 34 -17.93 0.20 -4.49
C ARG A 34 -18.41 0.44 -3.07
N ASP A 35 -19.05 -0.55 -2.47
CA ASP A 35 -19.52 -0.57 -1.08
C ASP A 35 -18.41 -0.93 -0.07
N ARG A 36 -17.21 -1.29 -0.55
CA ARG A 36 -16.08 -1.67 0.30
C ARG A 36 -15.00 -0.59 0.33
N ARG A 37 -14.34 -0.46 1.49
CA ARG A 37 -13.21 0.46 1.68
C ARG A 37 -11.90 -0.30 1.59
N LEU A 38 -10.97 0.21 0.78
CA LEU A 38 -9.60 -0.31 0.75
C LEU A 38 -8.79 0.31 1.90
N ILE A 39 -8.19 -0.56 2.71
CA ILE A 39 -7.30 -0.20 3.81
C ILE A 39 -5.95 -0.84 3.51
N ILE A 40 -4.87 -0.07 3.64
CA ILE A 40 -3.50 -0.56 3.55
C ILE A 40 -2.87 -0.39 4.92
N ASP A 41 -2.47 -1.51 5.52
CA ASP A 41 -1.69 -1.52 6.74
C ASP A 41 -0.22 -1.74 6.39
N LEU A 42 0.65 -0.84 6.87
CA LEU A 42 2.10 -0.88 6.69
C LEU A 42 2.74 -0.97 8.06
N SER A 43 3.39 -2.09 8.34
CA SER A 43 4.16 -2.29 9.57
C SER A 43 5.64 -2.37 9.25
N GLU A 44 6.49 -1.69 10.03
CA GLU A 44 7.94 -1.86 9.93
C GLU A 44 8.33 -3.27 10.36
N ALA A 45 9.13 -3.96 9.54
CA ALA A 45 9.51 -5.35 9.81
C ALA A 45 10.31 -5.56 11.11
N ARG A 46 11.00 -4.51 11.56
CA ARG A 46 11.85 -4.51 12.78
C ARG A 46 11.74 -3.17 13.51
N GLY A 47 10.52 -2.72 13.77
CA GLY A 47 10.25 -1.46 14.46
C GLY A 47 8.82 -1.40 14.98
N GLU A 48 8.50 -0.31 15.67
CA GLU A 48 7.19 -0.12 16.33
C GLU A 48 6.22 0.70 15.48
N ARG A 49 6.60 1.05 14.24
CA ARG A 49 5.77 1.92 13.40
C ARG A 49 4.74 1.09 12.64
N GLU A 50 3.48 1.40 12.90
CA GLU A 50 2.33 0.94 12.14
C GLU A 50 1.61 2.13 11.51
N LEU A 51 1.30 2.02 10.23
CA LEU A 51 0.58 3.03 9.47
C LEU A 51 -0.63 2.39 8.81
N GLN A 52 -1.80 2.94 9.06
CA GLN A 52 -3.02 2.55 8.38
C GLN A 52 -3.47 3.64 7.42
N LEU A 53 -3.52 3.30 6.12
CA LEU A 53 -3.95 4.18 5.06
C LEU A 53 -5.33 3.77 4.55
N LYS A 54 -6.34 4.59 4.87
CA LYS A 54 -7.70 4.43 4.36
C LYS A 54 -7.81 5.12 3.02
N ILE A 55 -7.80 4.36 1.93
CA ILE A 55 -7.80 4.92 0.57
C ILE A 55 -9.16 5.56 0.28
N ASN A 56 -9.14 6.80 -0.22
CA ASN A 56 -10.36 7.48 -0.63
C ASN A 56 -10.84 6.90 -1.98
N PRO A 57 -12.14 6.60 -2.15
CA PRO A 57 -12.72 6.10 -3.39
C PRO A 57 -12.35 6.90 -4.65
N ARG A 58 -12.09 8.20 -4.53
CA ARG A 58 -11.68 9.07 -5.66
C ARG A 58 -10.37 8.62 -6.33
N PHE A 59 -9.51 7.91 -5.60
CA PHE A 59 -8.23 7.41 -6.09
C PHE A 59 -8.32 5.99 -6.67
N ILE A 60 -9.52 5.41 -6.73
CA ILE A 60 -9.76 4.04 -7.17
C ILE A 60 -10.43 4.05 -8.53
N ASN A 61 -9.75 3.49 -9.53
CA ASN A 61 -10.24 3.40 -10.91
C ASN A 61 -11.12 2.16 -11.16
N TYR A 62 -12.11 1.87 -10.29
CA TYR A 62 -13.00 0.67 -10.31
C TYR A 62 -13.00 -0.12 -11.64
N PRO A 63 -12.05 -1.07 -11.81
CA PRO A 63 -11.66 -1.53 -13.15
C PRO A 63 -12.52 -2.71 -13.64
N ASN A 64 -13.71 -2.87 -13.06
CA ASN A 64 -14.69 -3.92 -13.33
C ASN A 64 -16.09 -3.30 -13.39
#